data_AF-A0A7J7ZA88-F1
#
_entry.id   AF-A0A7J7ZA88-F1
#
_cell.length_a   1.000
_cell.length_b   1.000
_cell.length_c   1.000
_cell.angle_alpha   90.00
_cell.angle_beta   90.00
_cell.angle_gamma   90.00
#
_symmetry.space_group_name_H-M   'P 1'
#
loop_
_entity.id
_entity.type
_entity.pdbx_description
1 polymer ?
#
loop_
_entity_poly.entity_id
_entity_poly.type
_entity_poly.pdbx_seq_one_letter_code
_entity_poly.pdbx_strand_id
1 'polypeptide(L)'
;MRNLLTPLMEKFKILLEKLMLAQDEERQASLADCLNHAVGFASRTSKAFSNKQTVKQCGCSEVYLDCLQTFLPALSCPLQKDILRSGVRTFLHRMIICLEEEVLPFIPSASEHMLKDCEAKDLQEFIPLINQITAKFKIQVSPFLQQMFMPLLHAIFEVLLRPAEENDQSAALEKQMLRRSYFAFLQTVTGSGMSEVIANQGAENVERVLVTVIQGAVEYPDPIAQKTCFIILSKLVELWGGKDGPVGFADFVYKHIVPACFLAPLKQTFDLADAQTVLALSECAVTLKTIHLKRGPECVQYLQQEYLPSLQVAPEIIQEFCQALQQPDAKVFKNYLKVFFQRARP
;
A
#
# COMPACT_ATOMS: atom_id res chain seq x y z
N MET A 1 2.77 36.82 -0.21
CA MET A 1 2.12 35.61 0.32
C MET A 1 1.88 35.70 1.83
N ARG A 2 2.89 36.05 2.65
CA ARG A 2 2.75 36.22 4.11
C ARG A 2 1.53 37.07 4.54
N ASN A 3 1.39 38.28 4.00
CA ASN A 3 0.24 39.16 4.29
C ASN A 3 -1.13 38.55 3.99
N LEU A 4 -1.20 37.55 3.11
CA LEU A 4 -2.45 36.87 2.77
C LEU A 4 -2.76 35.73 3.74
N LEU A 5 -1.76 34.93 4.12
CA LEU A 5 -1.95 33.72 4.91
C LEU A 5 -1.86 33.95 6.42
N THR A 6 -1.14 34.98 6.90
CA THR A 6 -1.04 35.28 8.34
C THR A 6 -2.40 35.54 9.00
N PRO A 7 -3.28 36.42 8.46
CA PRO A 7 -4.58 36.66 9.09
C PRO A 7 -5.49 35.42 9.08
N LEU A 8 -5.32 34.56 8.07
CA LEU A 8 -6.03 33.30 7.95
C LEU A 8 -5.58 32.31 9.04
N MET A 9 -4.27 32.18 9.28
CA MET A 9 -3.72 31.35 10.35
C MET A 9 -4.15 31.82 11.75
N GLU A 10 -4.14 33.13 12.01
CA GLU A 10 -4.61 33.70 13.28
C GLU A 10 -6.09 33.38 13.53
N LYS A 11 -6.94 33.60 12.52
CA LYS A 11 -8.36 33.26 12.60
C LYS A 11 -8.58 31.76 12.75
N PHE A 12 -7.77 30.92 12.10
CA PHE A 12 -7.86 29.47 12.19
C PHE A 12 -7.69 29.00 13.64
N LYS A 13 -6.68 29.51 14.36
CA LYS A 13 -6.44 29.17 15.78
C LYS A 13 -7.66 29.51 16.65
N ILE A 14 -8.20 30.71 16.48
CA ILE A 14 -9.38 31.19 17.21
C ILE A 14 -10.62 30.32 16.90
N LEU A 15 -10.82 29.95 15.64
CA LEU A 15 -11.96 29.12 15.23
C LEU A 15 -11.83 27.68 15.75
N LEU A 16 -10.62 27.14 15.79
CA LEU A 16 -10.36 25.80 16.33
C LEU A 16 -10.65 25.76 17.84
N GLU A 17 -10.22 26.78 18.59
CA GLU A 17 -10.58 26.91 20.01
C GLU A 17 -12.09 27.04 20.21
N LYS A 18 -12.77 27.84 19.38
CA LYS A 18 -14.24 27.98 19.43
C LYS A 18 -14.96 26.67 19.11
N LEU A 19 -14.43 25.86 18.20
CA LEU A 19 -14.98 24.55 17.90
C LEU A 19 -14.92 23.63 19.13
N MET A 20 -13.80 23.64 19.86
CA MET A 20 -13.63 22.84 21.08
C MET A 20 -14.58 23.23 22.22
N LEU A 21 -15.03 24.48 22.24
CA LEU A 21 -15.97 25.00 23.24
C LEU A 21 -17.44 24.90 22.79
N ALA A 22 -17.70 24.59 21.52
CA ALA A 22 -19.06 24.53 21.00
C ALA A 22 -19.76 23.25 21.49
N GLN A 23 -20.95 23.40 22.06
CA GLN A 23 -21.78 22.28 22.52
C GLN A 23 -22.82 21.83 21.47
N ASP A 24 -23.13 22.69 20.52
CA ASP A 24 -24.15 22.47 19.49
C ASP A 24 -23.54 21.85 18.22
N GLU A 25 -24.13 20.77 17.73
CA GLU A 25 -23.60 19.98 16.61
C GLU A 25 -23.63 20.76 15.28
N GLU A 26 -24.70 21.52 15.02
CA GLU A 26 -24.83 22.35 13.82
C GLU A 26 -23.74 23.44 13.80
N ARG A 27 -23.51 24.09 14.94
CA ARG A 27 -22.44 25.07 15.12
C ARG A 27 -21.06 24.43 14.99
N GLN A 28 -20.85 23.22 15.52
CA GLN A 28 -19.59 22.50 15.35
C GLN A 28 -19.32 22.21 13.87
N ALA A 29 -20.31 21.70 13.12
CA ALA A 29 -20.18 21.42 11.70
C ALA A 29 -19.84 22.70 10.90
N SER A 30 -20.54 23.81 11.17
CA SER A 30 -20.27 25.09 10.52
C SER A 30 -18.84 25.61 10.79
N LEU A 31 -18.37 25.51 12.03
CA LEU A 31 -17.00 25.89 12.39
C LEU A 31 -15.95 24.98 11.72
N ALA A 32 -16.21 23.68 11.66
CA ALA A 32 -15.33 22.72 10.99
C ALA A 32 -15.25 22.99 9.48
N ASP A 33 -16.37 23.33 8.83
CA ASP A 33 -16.39 23.74 7.43
C ASP A 33 -15.61 25.04 7.20
N CYS A 34 -15.74 26.04 8.08
CA CYS A 34 -14.93 27.25 8.01
C CYS A 34 -13.42 26.95 8.12
N LEU A 35 -13.03 26.08 9.06
CA LEU A 35 -11.64 25.64 9.22
C LEU A 35 -11.14 24.91 7.97
N ASN A 36 -11.93 23.99 7.43
CA ASN A 36 -11.61 23.25 6.21
C ASN A 36 -11.48 24.19 5.00
N HIS A 37 -12.37 25.18 4.86
CA HIS A 37 -12.26 26.22 3.82
C HIS A 37 -10.99 27.06 3.98
N ALA A 38 -10.57 27.38 5.20
CA ALA A 38 -9.33 28.11 5.42
C ALA A 38 -8.10 27.30 4.97
N VAL A 39 -8.03 26.02 5.35
CA VAL A 39 -6.98 25.09 4.90
C VAL A 39 -7.01 24.93 3.37
N GLY A 40 -8.21 24.77 2.80
CA GLY A 40 -8.42 24.66 1.37
C GLY A 40 -8.00 25.91 0.60
N PHE A 41 -8.24 27.10 1.16
CA PHE A 41 -7.78 28.36 0.59
C PHE A 41 -6.25 28.41 0.54
N ALA A 42 -5.56 28.14 1.65
CA ALA A 42 -4.10 28.08 1.70
C ALA A 42 -3.54 27.00 0.75
N SER A 43 -4.21 25.86 0.61
CA SER A 43 -3.83 24.83 -0.37
C SER A 43 -3.92 25.38 -1.81
N ARG A 44 -5.00 26.10 -2.15
CA ARG A 44 -5.20 26.66 -3.50
C ARG A 44 -4.22 27.77 -3.83
N THR A 45 -3.78 28.59 -2.87
CA THR A 45 -2.76 29.64 -3.15
C THR A 45 -1.44 29.05 -3.63
N SER A 46 -1.13 27.80 -3.25
CA SER A 46 0.06 27.09 -3.74
C SER A 46 -0.01 26.71 -5.23
N LYS A 47 -1.20 26.79 -5.87
CA LYS A 47 -1.37 26.57 -7.32
C LYS A 47 -0.95 27.78 -8.16
N ALA A 48 -0.71 28.94 -7.55
CA ALA A 48 -0.15 30.09 -8.24
C ALA A 48 1.32 29.88 -8.64
N PHE A 49 2.01 28.90 -8.05
CA PHE A 49 3.40 28.57 -8.33
C PHE A 49 3.49 27.49 -9.41
N SER A 50 4.46 27.64 -10.31
CA SER A 50 4.71 26.71 -11.42
C SER A 50 5.99 25.92 -11.19
N ASN A 51 6.27 24.94 -12.04
CA ASN A 51 7.53 24.18 -11.99
C ASN A 51 8.77 25.06 -12.27
N LYS A 52 8.59 26.25 -12.87
CA LYS A 52 9.68 27.21 -13.15
C LYS A 52 9.81 28.30 -12.09
N GLN A 53 8.75 28.52 -11.31
CA GLN A 53 8.68 29.51 -10.24
C GLN A 53 8.07 28.80 -9.04
N THR A 54 8.89 27.98 -8.39
CA THR A 54 8.45 27.16 -7.27
C THR A 54 8.24 28.00 -6.01
N VAL A 55 7.51 27.46 -5.04
CA VAL A 55 7.31 28.10 -3.73
C VAL A 55 8.65 28.51 -3.10
N LYS A 56 9.65 27.63 -3.20
CA LYS A 56 11.00 27.87 -2.71
C LYS A 56 11.71 29.00 -3.45
N GLN A 57 11.68 29.00 -4.79
CA GLN A 57 12.30 30.06 -5.61
C GLN A 57 11.67 31.43 -5.38
N CYS A 58 10.38 31.46 -5.05
CA CYS A 58 9.67 32.69 -4.72
C CYS A 58 9.79 33.11 -3.25
N GLY A 59 10.65 32.45 -2.44
CA GLY A 59 10.85 32.78 -1.04
C GLY A 59 9.59 32.61 -0.18
N CYS A 60 8.66 31.74 -0.60
CA CYS A 60 7.38 31.53 0.05
C CYS A 60 7.32 30.26 0.90
N SER A 61 8.41 29.48 1.03
CA SER A 61 8.42 28.25 1.84
C SER A 61 8.01 28.49 3.29
N GLU A 62 8.61 29.50 3.93
CA GLU A 62 8.44 29.76 5.37
C GLU A 62 6.97 29.96 5.76
N VAL A 63 6.20 30.76 4.99
CA VAL A 63 4.78 30.98 5.29
C VAL A 63 3.94 29.70 5.16
N TYR A 64 4.31 28.77 4.27
CA TYR A 64 3.62 27.48 4.16
C TYR A 64 4.04 26.49 5.27
N LEU A 65 5.27 26.59 5.78
CA LEU A 65 5.69 25.87 6.98
C LEU A 65 4.93 26.38 8.22
N ASP A 66 4.72 27.69 8.34
CA ASP A 66 3.88 28.28 9.39
C ASP A 66 2.42 27.79 9.28
N CYS A 67 1.91 27.62 8.05
CA CYS A 67 0.59 27.04 7.81
C CYS A 67 0.53 25.58 8.29
N LEU A 68 1.56 24.76 8.01
CA LEU A 68 1.63 23.39 8.50
C LEU A 68 1.60 23.35 10.04
N GLN A 69 2.42 24.17 10.70
CA GLN A 69 2.43 24.28 12.16
C GLN A 69 1.05 24.67 12.72
N THR A 70 0.33 25.53 12.01
CA THR A 70 -0.99 26.01 12.45
C THR A 70 -2.11 25.01 12.20
N PHE A 71 -2.08 24.26 11.09
CA PHE A 71 -3.19 23.40 10.67
C PHE A 71 -3.09 21.97 11.21
N LEU A 72 -1.88 21.44 11.42
CA LEU A 72 -1.68 20.06 11.90
C LEU A 72 -2.37 19.73 13.23
N PRO A 73 -2.44 20.63 14.23
CA PRO A 73 -3.17 20.36 15.47
C PRO A 73 -4.66 20.02 15.26
N ALA A 74 -5.27 20.42 14.13
CA ALA A 74 -6.65 20.06 13.83
C ALA A 74 -6.85 18.57 13.52
N LEU A 75 -5.78 17.80 13.24
CA LEU A 75 -5.85 16.34 13.08
C LEU A 75 -6.21 15.62 14.38
N SER A 76 -5.86 16.23 15.52
CA SER A 76 -6.08 15.71 16.88
C SER A 76 -7.42 16.13 17.47
N CYS A 77 -8.19 16.93 16.72
CA CYS A 77 -9.51 17.39 17.11
C CYS A 77 -10.50 16.22 17.13
N PRO A 78 -11.16 15.92 18.28
CA PRO A 78 -12.11 14.82 18.36
C PRO A 78 -13.47 15.16 17.71
N LEU A 79 -13.77 16.44 17.52
CA LEU A 79 -15.03 16.92 16.92
C LEU A 79 -14.91 17.04 15.41
N GLN A 80 -15.97 16.69 14.67
CA GLN A 80 -16.06 16.85 13.21
C GLN A 80 -14.81 16.30 12.48
N LYS A 81 -14.31 15.16 12.97
CA LYS A 81 -13.01 14.57 12.64
C LYS A 81 -12.81 14.41 11.13
N ASP A 82 -13.82 13.90 10.44
CA ASP A 82 -13.81 13.66 9.00
C ASP A 82 -13.52 14.93 8.18
N ILE A 83 -14.21 16.03 8.51
CA ILE A 83 -14.10 17.30 7.79
C ILE A 83 -12.68 17.88 7.97
N LEU A 84 -12.19 17.90 9.20
CA LEU A 84 -10.88 18.46 9.53
C LEU A 84 -9.73 17.62 8.97
N ARG A 85 -9.77 16.29 9.15
CA ARG A 85 -8.74 15.38 8.63
C ARG A 85 -8.66 15.41 7.11
N SER A 86 -9.81 15.45 6.43
CA SER A 86 -9.85 15.55 4.97
C SER A 86 -9.20 16.83 4.46
N GLY A 87 -9.50 17.97 5.08
CA GLY A 87 -8.89 19.26 4.77
C GLY A 87 -7.38 19.28 4.96
N VAL A 88 -6.92 18.90 6.15
CA VAL A 88 -5.49 18.91 6.49
C VAL A 88 -4.71 17.89 5.66
N ARG A 89 -5.24 16.70 5.41
CA ARG A 89 -4.61 15.70 4.53
C ARG A 89 -4.47 16.22 3.10
N THR A 90 -5.51 16.85 2.55
CA THR A 90 -5.46 17.44 1.21
C THR A 90 -4.39 18.53 1.12
N PHE A 91 -4.22 19.32 2.19
CA PHE A 91 -3.14 20.28 2.30
C PHE A 91 -1.76 19.60 2.38
N LEU A 92 -1.60 18.54 3.17
CA LEU A 92 -0.36 17.76 3.26
C LEU A 92 0.08 17.19 1.92
N HIS A 93 -0.83 16.57 1.15
CA HIS A 93 -0.53 16.10 -0.21
C HIS A 93 0.06 17.20 -1.09
N ARG A 94 -0.45 18.42 -0.95
CA ARG A 94 0.04 19.58 -1.70
C ARG A 94 1.38 20.08 -1.17
N MET A 95 1.57 20.12 0.15
CA MET A 95 2.83 20.56 0.76
C MET A 95 3.98 19.60 0.48
N ILE A 96 3.72 18.29 0.40
CA ILE A 96 4.69 17.29 -0.07
C ILE A 96 5.21 17.65 -1.47
N ILE A 97 4.34 18.13 -2.35
CA ILE A 97 4.71 18.56 -3.70
C ILE A 97 5.49 19.87 -3.66
N CYS A 98 4.99 20.87 -2.93
CA CYS A 98 5.48 22.24 -2.98
C CYS A 98 6.74 22.52 -2.16
N LEU A 99 6.87 21.89 -0.99
CA LEU A 99 7.95 22.14 -0.02
C LEU A 99 9.05 21.08 -0.06
N GLU A 100 8.79 19.94 -0.71
CA GLU A 100 9.75 18.84 -0.84
C GLU A 100 10.29 18.43 0.54
N GLU A 101 11.60 18.38 0.72
CA GLU A 101 12.23 17.90 1.96
C GLU A 101 11.90 18.75 3.19
N GLU A 102 11.52 20.03 3.00
CA GLU A 102 11.17 20.94 4.10
C GLU A 102 9.90 20.48 4.85
N VAL A 103 9.08 19.61 4.25
CA VAL A 103 7.87 19.04 4.90
C VAL A 103 8.19 17.89 5.86
N LEU A 104 9.34 17.22 5.70
CA LEU A 104 9.64 15.95 6.37
C LEU A 104 9.54 16.01 7.91
N PRO A 105 9.99 17.08 8.59
CA PRO A 105 9.87 17.18 10.05
C PRO A 105 8.43 17.10 10.58
N PHE A 106 7.44 17.42 9.75
CA PHE A 106 6.02 17.44 10.12
C PHE A 106 5.33 16.09 9.95
N ILE A 107 5.90 15.21 9.13
CA ILE A 107 5.27 13.95 8.72
C ILE A 107 5.07 12.97 9.90
N PRO A 108 6.04 12.77 10.82
CA PRO A 108 5.84 11.86 11.95
C PRO A 108 4.66 12.27 12.84
N SER A 109 4.62 13.53 13.25
CA SER A 109 3.52 14.05 14.08
C SER A 109 2.18 14.00 13.35
N ALA A 110 2.13 14.36 12.06
CA ALA A 110 0.89 14.25 11.28
C ALA A 110 0.37 12.81 11.24
N SER A 111 1.28 11.84 11.06
CA SER A 111 0.95 10.42 10.93
C SER A 111 0.45 9.82 12.23
N GLU A 112 1.05 10.18 13.37
CA GLU A 112 0.59 9.78 14.70
C GLU A 112 -0.87 10.22 14.93
N HIS A 113 -1.18 11.48 14.63
CA HIS A 113 -2.53 12.01 14.79
C HIS A 113 -3.56 11.40 13.84
N MET A 114 -3.16 11.06 12.61
CA MET A 114 -4.05 10.41 11.64
C MET A 114 -4.32 8.94 11.98
N LEU A 115 -3.35 8.24 12.57
CA LEU A 115 -3.50 6.85 13.03
C LEU A 115 -4.29 6.73 14.33
N LYS A 116 -4.30 7.78 15.16
CA LYS A 116 -5.09 7.79 16.39
C LYS A 116 -6.59 7.74 16.08
N ASP A 117 -7.31 6.84 16.76
CA ASP A 117 -8.76 6.68 16.65
C ASP A 117 -9.24 6.59 15.18
N CYS A 118 -8.51 5.89 14.31
CA CYS A 118 -8.82 5.82 12.87
C CYS A 118 -9.87 4.75 12.53
N GLU A 119 -10.72 5.06 11.56
CA GLU A 119 -11.69 4.14 10.96
C GLU A 119 -11.21 3.64 9.59
N ALA A 120 -11.99 2.74 8.97
CA ALA A 120 -11.67 2.18 7.65
C ALA A 120 -11.44 3.28 6.60
N LYS A 121 -12.29 4.30 6.60
CA LYS A 121 -12.22 5.45 5.70
C LYS A 121 -10.96 6.29 5.93
N ASP A 122 -10.63 6.60 7.20
CA ASP A 122 -9.40 7.33 7.55
C ASP A 122 -8.15 6.62 7.00
N LEU A 123 -8.07 5.30 7.18
CA LEU A 123 -6.94 4.48 6.72
C LEU A 123 -6.86 4.45 5.19
N GLN A 124 -8.00 4.26 4.51
CA GLN A 124 -8.06 4.28 3.04
C GLN A 124 -7.58 5.60 2.46
N GLU A 125 -7.83 6.71 3.15
CA GLU A 125 -7.40 8.02 2.71
C GLU A 125 -5.97 8.37 3.16
N PHE A 126 -5.49 7.81 4.27
CA PHE A 126 -4.13 8.01 4.77
C PHE A 126 -3.08 7.22 3.99
N ILE A 127 -3.38 5.98 3.57
CA ILE A 127 -2.46 5.13 2.81
C ILE A 127 -1.94 5.83 1.54
N PRO A 128 -2.75 6.49 0.70
CA PRO A 128 -2.27 7.28 -0.43
C PRO A 128 -1.25 8.37 -0.06
N LEU A 129 -1.40 9.01 1.10
CA LEU A 129 -0.46 10.02 1.59
C LEU A 129 0.89 9.38 1.89
N ILE A 130 0.88 8.25 2.61
CA ILE A 130 2.11 7.49 2.88
C ILE A 130 2.75 7.01 1.59
N ASN A 131 1.97 6.46 0.65
CA ASN A 131 2.50 6.05 -0.66
C ASN A 131 3.16 7.21 -1.41
N GLN A 132 2.58 8.41 -1.37
CA GLN A 132 3.18 9.61 -1.98
C GLN A 132 4.52 9.97 -1.32
N ILE A 133 4.60 9.91 0.01
CA ILE A 133 5.82 10.20 0.78
C ILE A 133 6.90 9.17 0.46
N THR A 134 6.55 7.88 0.53
CA THR A 134 7.42 6.73 0.22
C THR A 134 7.96 6.83 -1.21
N ALA A 135 7.10 7.09 -2.20
CA ALA A 135 7.51 7.21 -3.60
C ALA A 135 8.39 8.45 -3.87
N LYS A 136 8.09 9.59 -3.23
CA LYS A 136 8.81 10.86 -3.45
C LYS A 136 10.17 10.89 -2.76
N PHE A 137 10.25 10.50 -1.49
CA PHE A 137 11.45 10.67 -0.66
C PHE A 137 12.27 9.38 -0.51
N LYS A 138 11.71 8.22 -0.87
CA LYS A 138 12.39 6.92 -0.90
C LYS A 138 13.14 6.65 0.41
N ILE A 139 14.42 6.30 0.34
CA ILE A 139 15.23 5.90 1.50
C ILE A 139 15.31 6.97 2.61
N GLN A 140 15.12 8.27 2.29
CA GLN A 140 15.16 9.33 3.30
C GLN A 140 14.08 9.15 4.38
N VAL A 141 12.94 8.56 4.02
CA VAL A 141 11.83 8.31 4.96
C VAL A 141 11.85 6.89 5.52
N SER A 142 12.86 6.07 5.19
CA SER A 142 12.99 4.69 5.66
C SER A 142 12.95 4.58 7.20
N PRO A 143 13.69 5.40 7.98
CA PRO A 143 13.66 5.31 9.45
C PRO A 143 12.28 5.60 10.04
N PHE A 144 11.59 6.59 9.49
CA PHE A 144 10.23 6.94 9.89
C PHE A 144 9.24 5.82 9.51
N LEU A 145 9.33 5.32 8.29
CA LEU A 145 8.44 4.26 7.82
C LEU A 145 8.64 2.97 8.62
N GLN A 146 9.88 2.64 8.99
CA GLN A 146 10.19 1.49 9.83
C GLN A 146 9.50 1.58 11.20
N GLN A 147 9.42 2.76 11.82
CA GLN A 147 8.73 2.96 13.10
C GLN A 147 7.20 2.87 12.94
N MET A 148 6.65 3.38 11.84
CA MET A 148 5.21 3.44 11.61
C MET A 148 4.62 2.16 11.00
N PHE A 149 5.44 1.32 10.37
CA PHE A 149 4.99 0.21 9.54
C PHE A 149 4.03 -0.72 10.29
N MET A 150 4.44 -1.27 11.44
CA MET A 150 3.58 -2.16 12.22
C MET A 150 2.38 -1.45 12.87
N PRO A 151 2.50 -0.25 13.46
CA PRO A 151 1.33 0.52 13.90
C PRO A 151 0.25 0.69 12.83
N LEU A 152 0.64 1.05 11.60
CA LEU A 152 -0.30 1.16 10.47
C LEU A 152 -0.92 -0.20 10.12
N LEU A 153 -0.12 -1.26 10.06
CA LEU A 153 -0.60 -2.61 9.75
C LEU A 153 -1.56 -3.14 10.80
N HIS A 154 -1.30 -2.90 12.08
CA HIS A 154 -2.20 -3.27 13.15
C HIS A 154 -3.55 -2.57 13.03
N ALA A 155 -3.56 -1.26 12.77
CA ALA A 155 -4.80 -0.52 12.55
C ALA A 155 -5.59 -1.05 11.34
N ILE A 156 -4.91 -1.38 10.24
CA ILE A 156 -5.53 -2.00 9.06
C ILE A 156 -6.13 -3.37 9.42
N PHE A 157 -5.37 -4.23 10.10
CA PHE A 157 -5.82 -5.57 10.45
C PHE A 157 -6.99 -5.54 11.43
N GLU A 158 -6.99 -4.65 12.41
CA GLU A 158 -8.13 -4.49 13.32
C GLU A 158 -9.42 -4.15 12.56
N VAL A 159 -9.36 -3.24 11.59
CA VAL A 159 -10.53 -2.90 10.76
C VAL A 159 -10.96 -4.07 9.87
N LEU A 160 -10.00 -4.78 9.26
CA LEU A 160 -10.30 -5.92 8.39
C LEU A 160 -10.86 -7.13 9.14
N LEU A 161 -10.49 -7.32 10.41
CA LEU A 161 -10.93 -8.43 11.26
C LEU A 161 -12.30 -8.20 11.91
N ARG A 162 -12.80 -6.95 11.98
CA ARG A 162 -14.16 -6.68 12.47
C ARG A 162 -15.15 -7.53 11.66
N PRO A 163 -16.13 -8.21 12.27
CA PRO A 163 -17.17 -8.91 11.52
C PRO A 163 -17.96 -7.88 10.69
N ALA A 164 -18.25 -8.19 9.43
CA ALA A 164 -19.29 -7.46 8.68
C ALA A 164 -20.54 -8.34 8.69
N GLU A 165 -21.72 -7.72 8.80
CA GLU A 165 -22.97 -8.43 8.56
C GLU A 165 -22.95 -8.99 7.12
N GLU A 166 -23.36 -10.25 6.94
CA GLU A 166 -23.26 -10.94 5.63
C GLU A 166 -23.98 -10.21 4.48
N ASN A 167 -24.99 -9.38 4.82
CA ASN A 167 -25.76 -8.60 3.85
C ASN A 167 -25.27 -7.16 3.67
N ASP A 168 -24.26 -6.72 4.42
CA ASP A 168 -23.72 -5.37 4.28
C ASP A 168 -22.71 -5.31 3.13
N GLN A 169 -23.24 -5.11 1.92
CA GLN A 169 -22.44 -4.92 0.71
C GLN A 169 -21.51 -3.71 0.79
N SER A 170 -21.89 -2.65 1.53
CA SER A 170 -21.06 -1.44 1.66
C SER A 170 -19.84 -1.73 2.51
N ALA A 171 -20.02 -2.35 3.67
CA ALA A 171 -18.89 -2.75 4.54
C ALA A 171 -17.99 -3.77 3.84
N ALA A 172 -18.55 -4.69 3.06
CA ALA A 172 -17.77 -5.63 2.25
C ALA A 172 -16.88 -4.90 1.21
N LEU A 173 -17.45 -3.92 0.50
CA LEU A 173 -16.73 -3.11 -0.48
C LEU A 173 -15.63 -2.28 0.19
N GLU A 174 -15.90 -1.64 1.32
CA GLU A 174 -14.91 -0.86 2.07
C GLU A 174 -13.73 -1.71 2.52
N LYS A 175 -13.98 -2.91 3.06
CA LYS A 175 -12.91 -3.85 3.42
C LYS A 175 -12.12 -4.30 2.20
N GLN A 176 -12.77 -4.52 1.07
CA GLN A 176 -12.09 -4.85 -0.18
C GLN A 176 -11.18 -3.69 -0.63
N MET A 177 -11.67 -2.45 -0.60
CA MET A 177 -10.86 -1.27 -0.95
C MET A 177 -9.69 -1.08 0.03
N LEU A 178 -9.91 -1.27 1.33
CA LEU A 178 -8.85 -1.21 2.33
C LEU A 178 -7.77 -2.27 2.09
N ARG A 179 -8.16 -3.51 1.74
CA ARG A 179 -7.20 -4.57 1.35
C ARG A 179 -6.38 -4.18 0.12
N ARG A 180 -7.02 -3.63 -0.91
CA ARG A 180 -6.32 -3.13 -2.11
C ARG A 180 -5.32 -2.03 -1.75
N SER A 181 -5.72 -1.07 -0.92
CA SER A 181 -4.82 0.00 -0.43
C SER A 181 -3.65 -0.57 0.37
N TYR A 182 -3.90 -1.55 1.25
CA TYR A 182 -2.86 -2.25 2.00
C TYR A 182 -1.82 -2.90 1.07
N PHE A 183 -2.26 -3.66 0.07
CA PHE A 183 -1.33 -4.29 -0.88
C PHE A 183 -0.63 -3.25 -1.76
N ALA A 184 -1.31 -2.18 -2.17
CA ALA A 184 -0.67 -1.07 -2.89
C ALA A 184 0.43 -0.39 -2.04
N PHE A 185 0.25 -0.29 -0.73
CA PHE A 185 1.27 0.18 0.20
C PHE A 185 2.48 -0.75 0.22
N LEU A 186 2.28 -2.06 0.44
CA LEU A 186 3.36 -3.03 0.41
C LEU A 186 4.11 -3.07 -0.93
N GLN A 187 3.38 -2.95 -2.03
CA GLN A 187 3.97 -2.85 -3.37
C GLN A 187 4.84 -1.59 -3.50
N THR A 188 4.39 -0.46 -2.95
CA THR A 188 5.15 0.79 -2.98
C THR A 188 6.44 0.67 -2.15
N VAL A 189 6.36 0.07 -0.96
CA VAL A 189 7.52 -0.17 -0.08
C VAL A 189 8.54 -1.09 -0.75
N THR A 190 8.09 -2.24 -1.29
CA THR A 190 8.97 -3.20 -1.95
C THR A 190 9.53 -2.69 -3.29
N GLY A 191 8.76 -1.92 -4.04
CA GLY A 191 9.16 -1.34 -5.32
C GLY A 191 10.06 -0.11 -5.22
N SER A 192 10.02 0.63 -4.10
CA SER A 192 10.79 1.87 -3.91
C SER A 192 12.18 1.66 -3.28
N GLY A 193 12.65 0.42 -3.19
CA GLY A 193 13.95 0.08 -2.60
C GLY A 193 13.97 0.13 -1.07
N MET A 194 12.80 0.11 -0.41
CA MET A 194 12.65 0.13 1.05
C MET A 194 12.21 -1.22 1.61
N SER A 195 12.62 -2.34 0.99
CA SER A 195 12.30 -3.67 1.51
C SER A 195 12.85 -3.91 2.92
N GLU A 196 13.91 -3.20 3.32
CA GLU A 196 14.47 -3.20 4.67
C GLU A 196 13.44 -2.79 5.74
N VAL A 197 12.46 -1.92 5.39
CA VAL A 197 11.37 -1.53 6.29
C VAL A 197 10.58 -2.75 6.72
N ILE A 198 10.36 -3.71 5.81
CA ILE A 198 9.68 -4.97 6.13
C ILE A 198 10.65 -5.89 6.88
N ALA A 199 11.87 -6.08 6.37
CA ALA A 199 12.85 -7.01 6.94
C ALA A 199 13.18 -6.71 8.41
N ASN A 200 13.16 -5.43 8.81
CA ASN A 200 13.55 -4.97 10.14
C ASN A 200 12.41 -4.96 11.17
N GLN A 201 11.28 -5.62 10.91
CA GLN A 201 10.14 -5.68 11.85
C GLN A 201 10.21 -6.85 12.85
N GLY A 202 11.25 -7.69 12.76
CA GLY A 202 11.35 -8.94 13.50
C GLY A 202 10.68 -10.11 12.76
N ALA A 203 11.18 -11.32 12.98
CA ALA A 203 10.83 -12.51 12.19
C ALA A 203 9.32 -12.80 12.18
N GLU A 204 8.65 -12.74 13.33
CA GLU A 204 7.21 -12.99 13.46
C GLU A 204 6.37 -11.99 12.66
N ASN A 205 6.71 -10.70 12.73
CA ASN A 205 6.00 -9.67 11.98
C ASN A 205 6.25 -9.78 10.48
N VAL A 206 7.48 -10.09 10.07
CA VAL A 206 7.81 -10.35 8.67
C VAL A 206 6.97 -11.51 8.15
N GLU A 207 6.96 -12.64 8.85
CA GLU A 207 6.18 -13.81 8.48
C GLU A 207 4.68 -13.49 8.38
N ARG A 208 4.13 -12.77 9.37
CA ARG A 208 2.73 -12.32 9.35
C ARG A 208 2.42 -11.50 8.10
N VAL A 209 3.28 -10.55 7.74
CA VAL A 209 3.13 -9.74 6.52
C VAL A 209 3.15 -10.64 5.29
N LEU A 210 4.14 -11.52 5.17
CA LEU A 210 4.27 -12.41 4.02
C LEU A 210 3.04 -13.33 3.87
N VAL A 211 2.53 -13.89 4.96
CA VAL A 211 1.31 -14.71 4.96
C VAL A 211 0.10 -13.91 4.48
N THR A 212 -0.04 -12.64 4.87
CA THR A 212 -1.16 -11.81 4.36
C THR A 212 -1.09 -11.58 2.85
N VAL A 213 0.12 -11.49 2.26
CA VAL A 213 0.31 -11.37 0.81
C VAL A 213 -0.07 -12.68 0.10
N ILE A 214 0.26 -13.83 0.70
CA ILE A 214 -0.18 -15.14 0.20
C ILE A 214 -1.70 -15.25 0.22
N GLN A 215 -2.35 -14.88 1.33
CA GLN A 215 -3.81 -14.84 1.42
C GLN A 215 -4.41 -13.88 0.39
N GLY A 216 -3.79 -12.73 0.17
CA GLY A 216 -4.13 -11.77 -0.89
C GLY A 216 -4.10 -12.38 -2.29
N ALA A 217 -3.09 -13.20 -2.58
CA ALA A 217 -2.94 -13.88 -3.87
C ALA A 217 -3.92 -15.05 -4.06
N VAL A 218 -4.27 -15.77 -2.98
CA VAL A 218 -4.95 -17.07 -3.07
C VAL A 218 -6.39 -17.04 -2.53
N GLU A 219 -6.65 -16.45 -1.38
CA GLU A 219 -7.92 -16.58 -0.66
C GLU A 219 -9.01 -15.63 -1.14
N TYR A 220 -8.66 -14.39 -1.46
CA TYR A 220 -9.65 -13.38 -1.81
C TYR A 220 -9.91 -13.34 -3.33
N PRO A 221 -11.16 -13.43 -3.80
CA PRO A 221 -11.52 -13.39 -5.22
C PRO A 221 -11.51 -11.95 -5.75
N ASP A 222 -10.35 -11.29 -5.67
CA ASP A 222 -10.13 -9.93 -6.13
C ASP A 222 -8.94 -9.89 -7.09
N PRO A 223 -9.18 -9.96 -8.42
CA PRO A 223 -8.11 -10.02 -9.41
C PRO A 223 -7.11 -8.86 -9.33
N ILE A 224 -7.55 -7.68 -8.91
CA ILE A 224 -6.68 -6.50 -8.74
C ILE A 224 -5.74 -6.72 -7.56
N ALA A 225 -6.27 -7.16 -6.42
CA ALA A 225 -5.44 -7.47 -5.25
C ALA A 225 -4.51 -8.65 -5.51
N GLN A 226 -5.00 -9.71 -6.15
CA GLN A 226 -4.20 -10.90 -6.49
C GLN A 226 -3.02 -10.55 -7.38
N LYS A 227 -3.25 -9.77 -8.44
CA LYS A 227 -2.18 -9.24 -9.29
C LYS A 227 -1.13 -8.48 -8.48
N THR A 228 -1.56 -7.54 -7.62
CA THR A 228 -0.65 -6.77 -6.78
C THR A 228 0.14 -7.67 -5.83
N CYS A 229 -0.49 -8.70 -5.25
CA CYS A 229 0.20 -9.67 -4.39
C CYS A 229 1.28 -10.45 -5.15
N PHE A 230 1.01 -10.93 -6.37
CA PHE A 230 2.05 -11.58 -7.18
C PHE A 230 3.20 -10.62 -7.53
N ILE A 231 2.93 -9.34 -7.79
CA ILE A 231 3.99 -8.35 -8.00
C ILE A 231 4.87 -8.21 -6.73
N ILE A 232 4.25 -8.12 -5.55
CA ILE A 232 4.97 -8.07 -4.27
C ILE A 232 5.82 -9.33 -4.09
N LEU A 233 5.23 -10.52 -4.26
CA LEU A 233 5.93 -11.80 -4.09
C LEU A 233 7.11 -11.91 -5.05
N SER A 234 6.92 -11.59 -6.33
CA SER A 234 8.02 -11.57 -7.30
C SER A 234 9.12 -10.60 -6.88
N LYS A 235 8.77 -9.40 -6.41
CA LYS A 235 9.77 -8.42 -5.98
C LYS A 235 10.53 -8.86 -4.73
N LEU A 236 9.86 -9.49 -3.78
CA LEU A 236 10.49 -10.05 -2.59
C LEU A 236 11.41 -11.21 -2.95
N VAL A 237 11.01 -12.11 -3.87
CA VAL A 237 11.91 -13.16 -4.39
C VAL A 237 13.12 -12.57 -5.09
N GLU A 238 12.94 -11.50 -5.87
CA GLU A 238 14.06 -10.82 -6.53
C GLU A 238 15.08 -10.30 -5.50
N LEU A 239 14.60 -9.72 -4.39
CA LEU A 239 15.43 -9.10 -3.36
C LEU A 239 16.01 -10.09 -2.36
N TRP A 240 15.24 -11.10 -1.96
CA TRP A 240 15.53 -11.99 -0.83
C TRP A 240 15.70 -13.47 -1.22
N GLY A 241 15.44 -13.84 -2.48
CA GLY A 241 15.54 -15.24 -2.93
C GLY A 241 16.98 -15.78 -3.04
N GLY A 242 17.99 -14.90 -2.95
CA GLY A 242 19.40 -15.26 -2.95
C GLY A 242 19.92 -15.71 -1.58
N LYS A 243 21.26 -15.82 -1.46
CA LYS A 243 21.92 -16.21 -0.20
C LYS A 243 21.86 -15.12 0.88
N ASP A 244 21.69 -13.87 0.47
CA ASP A 244 21.68 -12.70 1.36
C ASP A 244 20.27 -12.31 1.85
N GLY A 245 19.27 -13.18 1.61
CA GLY A 245 17.91 -12.96 2.08
C GLY A 245 17.73 -13.19 3.59
N PRO A 246 16.60 -12.76 4.17
CA PRO A 246 16.25 -13.09 5.55
C PRO A 246 16.24 -14.60 5.78
N VAL A 247 16.66 -15.02 6.98
CA VAL A 247 16.66 -16.43 7.39
C VAL A 247 15.24 -17.00 7.27
N GLY A 248 15.12 -18.19 6.68
CA GLY A 248 13.83 -18.85 6.46
C GLY A 248 13.05 -18.38 5.23
N PHE A 249 13.49 -17.32 4.54
CA PHE A 249 12.77 -16.86 3.34
C PHE A 249 12.83 -17.88 2.19
N ALA A 250 13.95 -18.60 2.03
CA ALA A 250 14.04 -19.69 1.05
C ALA A 250 13.00 -20.78 1.30
N ASP A 251 12.82 -21.20 2.56
CA ASP A 251 11.78 -22.16 2.94
C ASP A 251 10.39 -21.59 2.68
N PHE A 252 10.18 -20.31 2.97
CA PHE A 252 8.92 -19.62 2.71
C PHE A 252 8.56 -19.61 1.21
N VAL A 253 9.56 -19.43 0.33
CA VAL A 253 9.37 -19.51 -1.13
C VAL A 253 8.76 -20.86 -1.52
N TYR A 254 9.34 -21.96 -1.05
CA TYR A 254 8.90 -23.30 -1.46
C TYR A 254 7.64 -23.80 -0.74
N LYS A 255 7.44 -23.40 0.53
CA LYS A 255 6.28 -23.79 1.34
C LYS A 255 5.03 -22.95 1.06
N HIS A 256 5.18 -21.72 0.58
CA HIS A 256 4.05 -20.79 0.42
C HIS A 256 3.98 -20.11 -0.96
N ILE A 257 5.07 -19.50 -1.45
CA ILE A 257 5.02 -18.73 -2.71
C ILE A 257 4.81 -19.64 -3.92
N VAL A 258 5.58 -20.74 -4.01
CA VAL A 258 5.42 -21.73 -5.07
C VAL A 258 4.00 -22.30 -5.02
N PRO A 259 3.48 -22.80 -3.87
CA PRO A 259 2.09 -23.24 -3.80
C PRO A 259 1.06 -22.21 -4.20
N ALA A 260 1.22 -20.94 -3.79
CA ALA A 260 0.30 -19.87 -4.17
C ALA A 260 0.18 -19.70 -5.70
N CYS A 261 1.27 -19.92 -6.43
CA CYS A 261 1.29 -19.84 -7.90
C CYS A 261 0.46 -20.93 -8.60
N PHE A 262 0.07 -21.99 -7.89
CA PHE A 262 -0.79 -23.06 -8.42
C PHE A 262 -2.17 -23.05 -7.77
N LEU A 263 -2.24 -22.81 -6.45
CA LEU A 263 -3.50 -22.77 -5.72
C LEU A 263 -4.40 -21.65 -6.21
N ALA A 264 -3.88 -20.43 -6.44
CA ALA A 264 -4.72 -19.34 -6.91
C ALA A 264 -5.33 -19.62 -8.30
N PRO A 265 -4.56 -20.02 -9.34
CA PRO A 265 -5.13 -20.32 -10.65
C PRO A 265 -5.98 -21.60 -10.70
N LEU A 266 -5.96 -22.45 -9.68
CA LEU A 266 -6.83 -23.64 -9.60
C LEU A 266 -8.18 -23.36 -8.93
N LYS A 267 -8.36 -22.21 -8.27
CA LYS A 267 -9.65 -21.84 -7.67
C LYS A 267 -10.69 -21.51 -8.75
N GLN A 268 -11.94 -21.90 -8.49
CA GLN A 268 -13.08 -21.59 -9.36
C GLN A 268 -13.31 -20.08 -9.52
N THR A 269 -12.98 -19.30 -8.49
CA THR A 269 -13.13 -17.84 -8.48
C THR A 269 -12.10 -17.12 -9.35
N PHE A 270 -11.05 -17.80 -9.82
CA PHE A 270 -10.01 -17.20 -10.65
C PHE A 270 -10.43 -17.29 -12.12
N ASP A 271 -11.36 -16.45 -12.60
CA ASP A 271 -11.88 -16.59 -13.98
C ASP A 271 -10.86 -16.25 -15.10
N LEU A 272 -10.44 -17.24 -15.91
CA LEU A 272 -9.48 -17.03 -17.01
C LEU A 272 -10.10 -16.37 -18.26
N ALA A 273 -11.42 -16.14 -18.28
CA ALA A 273 -12.07 -15.30 -19.28
C ALA A 273 -11.99 -13.80 -18.91
N ASP A 274 -11.85 -13.48 -17.61
CA ASP A 274 -11.69 -12.11 -17.13
C ASP A 274 -10.28 -11.56 -17.41
N ALA A 275 -10.22 -10.35 -17.96
CA ALA A 275 -8.97 -9.71 -18.34
C ALA A 275 -8.08 -9.37 -17.12
N GLN A 276 -8.66 -8.98 -15.97
CA GLN A 276 -7.87 -8.66 -14.78
C GLN A 276 -7.23 -9.91 -14.19
N THR A 277 -7.95 -11.02 -14.20
CA THR A 277 -7.46 -12.32 -13.74
C THR A 277 -6.36 -12.86 -14.64
N VAL A 278 -6.45 -12.66 -15.97
CA VAL A 278 -5.35 -12.97 -16.90
C VAL A 278 -4.10 -12.12 -16.60
N LEU A 279 -4.26 -10.87 -16.15
CA LEU A 279 -3.12 -10.06 -15.68
C LEU A 279 -2.53 -10.63 -14.38
N ALA A 280 -3.37 -11.06 -13.43
CA ALA A 280 -2.88 -11.74 -12.22
C ALA A 280 -2.11 -13.02 -12.55
N LEU A 281 -2.60 -13.83 -13.51
CA LEU A 281 -1.89 -15.02 -13.98
C LEU A 281 -0.55 -14.68 -14.64
N SER A 282 -0.51 -13.56 -15.37
CA SER A 282 0.71 -13.08 -15.99
C SER A 282 1.77 -12.73 -14.94
N GLU A 283 1.39 -12.12 -13.82
CA GLU A 283 2.30 -11.84 -12.70
C GLU A 283 2.65 -13.09 -11.90
N CYS A 284 1.75 -14.07 -11.80
CA CYS A 284 2.05 -15.40 -11.28
C CYS A 284 3.16 -16.09 -12.11
N ALA A 285 3.08 -16.02 -13.45
CA ALA A 285 4.13 -16.53 -14.32
C ALA A 285 5.48 -15.82 -14.12
N VAL A 286 5.45 -14.48 -13.93
CA VAL A 286 6.65 -13.70 -13.59
C VAL A 286 7.22 -14.16 -12.26
N THR A 287 6.39 -14.40 -11.26
CA THR A 287 6.82 -14.87 -9.93
C THR A 287 7.58 -16.20 -10.04
N LEU A 288 7.02 -17.20 -10.74
CA LEU A 288 7.67 -18.48 -10.98
C LEU A 288 9.01 -18.34 -11.73
N LYS A 289 9.06 -17.50 -12.77
CA LYS A 289 10.30 -17.18 -13.50
C LYS A 289 11.35 -16.54 -12.58
N THR A 290 10.94 -15.61 -11.73
CA THR A 290 11.84 -14.93 -10.79
C THR A 290 12.39 -15.91 -9.77
N ILE A 291 11.57 -16.85 -9.27
CA ILE A 291 12.02 -17.93 -8.39
C ILE A 291 13.05 -18.80 -9.11
N HIS A 292 12.77 -19.23 -10.34
CA HIS A 292 13.73 -19.99 -11.14
C HIS A 292 15.03 -19.22 -11.38
N LEU A 293 14.97 -17.92 -11.70
CA LEU A 293 16.16 -17.10 -11.91
C LEU A 293 17.01 -16.97 -10.64
N LYS A 294 16.38 -16.87 -9.47
CA LYS A 294 17.07 -16.67 -8.18
C LYS A 294 17.59 -17.96 -7.56
N ARG A 295 16.88 -19.08 -7.77
CA ARG A 295 17.22 -20.39 -7.18
C ARG A 295 17.87 -21.37 -8.17
N GLY A 296 17.79 -21.07 -9.46
CA GLY A 296 18.42 -21.87 -10.52
C GLY A 296 17.87 -23.30 -10.59
N PRO A 297 18.76 -24.32 -10.70
CA PRO A 297 18.36 -25.73 -10.85
C PRO A 297 17.56 -26.29 -9.68
N GLU A 298 17.78 -25.79 -8.46
CA GLU A 298 17.07 -26.22 -7.25
C GLU A 298 15.55 -26.08 -7.40
N CYS A 299 15.10 -24.96 -7.97
CA CYS A 299 13.67 -24.72 -8.24
C CYS A 299 13.09 -25.77 -9.19
N VAL A 300 13.82 -26.09 -10.26
CA VAL A 300 13.37 -27.09 -11.24
C VAL A 300 13.29 -28.47 -10.60
N GLN A 301 14.30 -28.85 -9.82
CA GLN A 301 14.33 -30.13 -9.13
C GLN A 301 13.15 -30.26 -8.15
N TYR A 302 12.90 -29.24 -7.33
CA TYR A 302 11.78 -29.22 -6.39
C TYR A 302 10.43 -29.35 -7.10
N LEU A 303 10.23 -28.62 -8.20
CA LEU A 303 8.99 -28.72 -9.00
C LEU A 303 8.82 -30.12 -9.61
N GLN A 304 9.90 -30.72 -10.11
CA GLN A 304 9.86 -32.03 -10.78
C GLN A 304 9.67 -33.20 -9.82
N GLN A 305 10.31 -33.15 -8.65
CA GLN A 305 10.43 -34.30 -7.75
C GLN A 305 9.47 -34.25 -6.56
N GLU A 306 9.06 -33.05 -6.15
CA GLU A 306 8.29 -32.87 -4.91
C GLU A 306 6.92 -32.23 -5.19
N TYR A 307 6.91 -30.99 -5.68
CA TYR A 307 5.67 -30.19 -5.66
C TYR A 307 4.65 -30.63 -6.72
N LEU A 308 5.00 -30.69 -8.01
CA LEU A 308 4.03 -31.07 -9.05
C LEU A 308 3.56 -32.53 -8.93
N PRO A 309 4.43 -33.51 -8.57
CA PRO A 309 3.97 -34.86 -8.26
C PRO A 309 2.96 -34.91 -7.10
N SER A 310 3.12 -34.06 -6.08
CA SER A 310 2.15 -33.98 -4.97
C SER A 310 0.76 -33.49 -5.41
N LEU A 311 0.68 -32.75 -6.51
CA LEU A 311 -0.56 -32.35 -7.17
C LEU A 311 -1.10 -33.39 -8.16
N GLN A 312 -0.49 -34.58 -8.23
CA GLN A 312 -0.86 -35.66 -9.14
C GLN A 312 -0.77 -35.28 -10.63
N VAL A 313 0.13 -34.37 -10.99
CA VAL A 313 0.38 -33.99 -12.38
C VAL A 313 1.15 -35.10 -13.09
N ALA A 314 0.75 -35.44 -14.32
CA ALA A 314 1.41 -36.49 -15.11
C ALA A 314 2.89 -36.15 -15.41
N PRO A 315 3.81 -37.13 -15.39
CA PRO A 315 5.25 -36.88 -15.59
C PRO A 315 5.60 -36.12 -16.87
N GLU A 316 4.86 -36.37 -17.96
CA GLU A 316 5.07 -35.71 -19.26
C GLU A 316 4.75 -34.22 -19.17
N ILE A 317 3.68 -33.85 -18.46
CA ILE A 317 3.26 -32.47 -18.23
C ILE A 317 4.25 -31.77 -17.29
N ILE A 318 4.75 -32.47 -16.26
CA ILE A 318 5.79 -31.94 -15.36
C ILE A 318 7.05 -31.57 -16.16
N GLN A 319 7.50 -32.44 -17.06
CA GLN A 319 8.65 -32.16 -17.92
C GLN A 319 8.38 -30.97 -18.85
N GLU A 320 7.24 -30.93 -19.52
CA GLU A 320 6.83 -29.81 -20.39
C GLU A 320 6.82 -28.48 -19.61
N PHE A 321 6.24 -28.47 -18.40
CA PHE A 321 6.17 -27.29 -17.55
C PHE A 321 7.56 -26.76 -17.19
N CYS A 322 8.45 -27.66 -16.77
CA CYS A 322 9.81 -27.30 -16.39
C CYS A 322 10.63 -26.79 -17.59
N GLN A 323 10.47 -27.42 -18.76
CA GLN A 323 11.10 -26.94 -19.99
C GLN A 323 10.62 -25.53 -20.36
N ALA A 324 9.31 -25.26 -20.28
CA ALA A 324 8.76 -23.93 -20.54
C ALA A 324 9.25 -22.88 -19.51
N LEU A 325 9.38 -23.28 -18.24
CA LEU A 325 9.93 -22.42 -17.18
C LEU A 325 11.40 -22.07 -17.40
N GLN A 326 12.18 -22.95 -18.03
CA GLN A 326 13.59 -22.71 -18.34
C GLN A 326 13.82 -21.85 -19.60
N GLN A 327 12.81 -21.68 -20.47
CA GLN A 327 12.95 -20.84 -21.67
C GLN A 327 13.26 -19.37 -21.31
N PRO A 328 14.15 -18.68 -22.05
CA PRO A 328 14.50 -17.28 -21.73
C PRO A 328 13.33 -16.31 -21.97
N ASP A 329 12.44 -16.61 -22.91
CA ASP A 329 11.31 -15.73 -23.24
C ASP A 329 10.17 -15.86 -22.20
N ALA A 330 10.00 -14.81 -21.39
CA ALA A 330 8.94 -14.71 -20.40
C ALA A 330 7.53 -14.72 -21.03
N LYS A 331 7.38 -14.24 -22.28
CA LYS A 331 6.09 -14.24 -22.99
C LYS A 331 5.65 -15.65 -23.35
N VAL A 332 6.60 -16.51 -23.77
CA VAL A 332 6.33 -17.92 -24.05
C VAL A 332 5.81 -18.61 -22.79
N PHE A 333 6.45 -18.41 -21.65
CA PHE A 333 5.99 -19.03 -20.41
C PHE A 333 4.65 -18.50 -19.92
N LYS A 334 4.38 -17.19 -20.04
CA LYS A 334 3.06 -16.61 -19.74
C LYS A 334 1.94 -17.27 -20.56
N ASN A 335 2.17 -17.42 -21.86
CA ASN A 335 1.20 -18.07 -22.76
C ASN A 335 1.01 -19.54 -22.41
N TYR A 336 2.12 -20.25 -22.16
CA TYR A 336 2.09 -21.65 -21.73
C TYR A 336 1.29 -21.82 -20.43
N LEU A 337 1.55 -20.98 -19.41
CA LEU A 337 0.89 -21.08 -18.11
C LEU A 337 -0.62 -20.90 -18.21
N LYS A 338 -1.09 -20.01 -19.10
CA LYS A 338 -2.52 -19.87 -19.41
C LYS A 338 -3.11 -21.18 -19.95
N VAL A 339 -2.48 -21.79 -20.94
CA VAL A 339 -2.94 -23.06 -21.52
C VAL A 339 -2.87 -24.20 -20.51
N PHE A 340 -1.83 -24.24 -19.69
CA PHE A 340 -1.66 -25.22 -18.61
C PHE A 340 -2.85 -25.22 -17.66
N PHE A 341 -3.23 -24.07 -17.11
CA PHE A 341 -4.37 -24.00 -16.17
C PHE A 341 -5.73 -24.12 -16.86
N GLN A 342 -5.86 -23.77 -18.14
CA GLN A 342 -7.08 -24.05 -18.90
C GLN A 342 -7.34 -25.56 -19.06
N ARG A 343 -6.28 -26.37 -19.17
CA ARG A 343 -6.38 -27.83 -19.24
C ARG A 343 -6.52 -28.51 -17.88
N ALA A 344 -5.93 -27.92 -16.84
CA ALA A 344 -5.92 -28.48 -15.50
C ALA A 344 -7.24 -28.26 -14.73
N ARG A 345 -8.11 -27.35 -15.20
CA ARG A 345 -9.43 -27.15 -14.60
C ARG A 345 -10.39 -28.24 -15.07
N PRO A 346 -11.20 -28.81 -14.16
CA PRO A 346 -12.25 -29.77 -14.50
C PRO A 346 -13.34 -29.16 -15.38
#